data_AF-A0A1S1U6U1-F1
#
_entry.id   AF-A0A1S1U6U1-F1
#
_cell.length_a   1.000
_cell.length_b   1.000
_cell.length_c   1.000
_cell.angle_alpha   90.00
_cell.angle_beta   90.00
_cell.angle_gamma   90.00
#
_symmetry.space_group_name_H-M   'P 1'
#
loop_
_entity.id
_entity.type
_entity.pdbx_description
1 polymer ?
#
loop_
_entity_poly.entity_id
_entity_poly.type
_entity_poly.pdbx_seq_one_letter_code
_entity_poly.pdbx_strand_id
1 'polypeptide(L)'
;MKGFATKEILLDEHGKIVAVHAQATNYQQNLVTAHILEWELFKRYKKNAEITDDILSELKLRSAYHGGQPPLQAVLKPCDAFPLISVQALVIYKDYKDPNSVMWKAIIAQRGENVAIKPELWQIQPAGGFEVYGHEDDDLDIQLRQGFDVRAALFREYAEELYNVEELSFRSDGRDSGSILAEPHISQLITLISDNKASVDFLGIITDLTILRHELSFLIVIDDPDYCRYPIIGSSEAKRMFSLNMTELKTIFSNQNVHSSSAGLLQLAIESDRLKSLGISSSLETADDGMP
;
A
#
# COMPACT_ATOMS: atom_id res chain seq x y z
N MET A 1 18.44 -2.52 -0.30
CA MET A 1 17.82 -1.19 -0.30
C MET A 1 17.72 -0.68 1.13
N LYS A 2 17.58 0.64 1.33
CA LYS A 2 17.37 1.28 2.64
C LYS A 2 15.97 1.87 2.70
N GLY A 3 15.30 1.75 3.84
CA GLY A 3 13.95 2.26 4.02
C GLY A 3 13.61 2.58 5.47
N PHE A 4 12.33 2.83 5.71
CA PHE A 4 11.81 3.17 7.02
C PHE A 4 10.98 2.03 7.58
N ALA A 5 11.42 1.42 8.69
CA ALA A 5 10.65 0.44 9.43
C ALA A 5 9.78 1.09 10.50
N THR A 6 8.67 0.43 10.84
CA THR A 6 7.79 0.88 11.92
C THR A 6 8.49 0.73 13.26
N LYS A 7 8.57 1.82 14.02
CA LYS A 7 9.03 1.81 15.42
C LYS A 7 7.84 1.86 16.38
N GLU A 8 6.87 2.73 16.09
CA GLU A 8 5.68 2.90 16.92
C GLU A 8 4.55 3.58 16.14
N ILE A 9 3.32 3.11 16.30
CA ILE A 9 2.11 3.75 15.81
C ILE A 9 1.32 4.24 17.03
N LEU A 10 1.06 5.54 17.08
CA LEU A 10 0.29 6.17 18.15
C LEU A 10 -1.17 6.30 17.72
N LEU A 11 -2.06 5.80 18.55
CA LEU A 11 -3.51 5.93 18.38
C LEU A 11 -4.09 6.88 19.42
N ASP A 12 -5.15 7.59 19.08
CA ASP A 12 -5.98 8.31 20.04
C ASP A 12 -6.96 7.37 20.78
N GLU A 13 -7.76 7.94 21.68
CA GLU A 13 -8.77 7.18 22.45
C GLU A 13 -9.89 6.56 21.60
N HIS A 14 -10.01 6.99 20.34
CA HIS A 14 -10.96 6.46 19.37
C HIS A 14 -10.32 5.49 18.37
N GLY A 15 -9.05 5.14 18.56
CA GLY A 15 -8.30 4.25 17.68
C GLY A 15 -7.83 4.89 16.38
N LYS A 16 -7.87 6.23 16.25
CA LYS A 16 -7.35 6.94 15.06
C LYS A 16 -5.86 7.16 15.18
N ILE A 17 -5.17 7.09 14.05
CA ILE A 17 -3.72 7.30 13.98
C ILE A 17 -3.39 8.77 14.22
N VAL A 18 -2.58 9.02 15.25
CA VAL A 18 -2.06 10.34 15.62
C VAL A 18 -0.67 10.55 15.04
N ALA A 19 0.18 9.52 15.09
CA ALA A 19 1.54 9.58 14.58
C ALA A 19 2.08 8.20 14.20
N VAL A 20 3.01 8.18 13.26
CA VAL A 20 3.83 7.01 12.92
C VAL A 20 5.28 7.38 13.15
N HIS A 21 5.89 6.74 14.14
CA HIS A 21 7.32 6.81 14.37
C HIS A 21 8.01 5.70 13.59
N ALA A 22 9.01 6.09 12.82
CA ALA A 22 9.81 5.16 12.03
C ALA A 22 11.28 5.17 12.46
N GLN A 23 11.99 4.13 12.04
CA GLN A 23 13.43 4.01 12.16
C GLN A 23 14.02 3.54 10.83
N ALA A 24 15.26 3.90 10.53
CA ALA A 24 15.92 3.40 9.33
C ALA A 24 16.12 1.87 9.44
N THR A 25 15.97 1.19 8.30
CA THR A 25 16.24 -0.24 8.14
C THR A 25 16.91 -0.49 6.79
N ASN A 26 17.63 -1.60 6.69
CA ASN A 26 18.04 -2.16 5.41
C ASN A 26 17.23 -3.41 5.06
N TYR A 27 17.41 -3.89 3.82
CA TYR A 27 16.74 -5.09 3.32
C TYR A 27 17.03 -6.33 4.18
N GLN A 28 18.27 -6.51 4.65
CA GLN A 28 18.64 -7.66 5.47
C GLN A 28 17.90 -7.68 6.81
N GLN A 29 17.82 -6.55 7.50
CA GLN A 29 17.10 -6.40 8.77
C GLN A 29 15.60 -6.69 8.59
N ASN A 30 14.97 -6.12 7.56
CA ASN A 30 13.57 -6.37 7.24
C ASN A 30 13.32 -7.86 6.90
N LEU A 31 14.22 -8.49 6.14
CA LEU A 31 14.11 -9.90 5.76
C LEU A 31 14.14 -10.82 6.99
N VAL A 32 15.10 -10.63 7.90
CA VAL A 32 15.32 -11.52 9.05
C VAL A 32 14.37 -11.26 10.23
N THR A 33 13.67 -10.12 10.25
CA THR A 33 12.76 -9.78 11.36
C THR A 33 11.28 -9.74 11.00
N ALA A 34 10.92 -9.54 9.71
CA ALA A 34 9.52 -9.43 9.28
C ALA A 34 9.14 -10.47 8.22
N HIS A 35 9.83 -10.51 7.07
CA HIS A 35 9.46 -11.43 5.98
C HIS A 35 9.54 -12.91 6.39
N ILE A 36 10.51 -13.26 7.24
CA ILE A 36 10.69 -14.64 7.72
C ILE A 36 9.52 -15.13 8.60
N LEU A 37 8.67 -14.23 9.12
CA LEU A 37 7.55 -14.58 9.99
C LEU A 37 6.46 -15.37 9.25
N GLU A 38 6.28 -15.14 7.95
CA GLU A 38 5.34 -15.91 7.13
C GLU A 38 5.85 -17.35 6.96
N TRP A 39 7.14 -17.52 6.73
CA TRP A 39 7.76 -18.85 6.63
C TRP A 39 7.69 -19.63 7.94
N GLU A 40 7.79 -18.94 9.09
CA GLU A 40 7.60 -19.57 10.40
C GLU A 40 6.18 -20.14 10.54
N LEU A 41 5.15 -19.37 10.15
CA LEU A 41 3.77 -19.85 10.12
C LEU A 41 3.59 -21.00 9.15
N PHE A 42 4.12 -20.89 7.93
CA PHE A 42 4.04 -21.94 6.94
C PHE A 42 4.62 -23.26 7.47
N LYS A 43 5.79 -23.21 8.11
CA LYS A 43 6.40 -24.40 8.73
C LYS A 43 5.55 -24.98 9.85
N ARG A 44 4.98 -24.14 10.71
CA ARG A 44 4.10 -24.59 11.79
C ARG A 44 2.85 -25.26 11.22
N TYR A 45 2.11 -24.58 10.36
CA TYR A 45 0.84 -25.11 9.81
C TYR A 45 1.01 -26.30 8.88
N LYS A 46 2.17 -26.44 8.22
CA LYS A 46 2.51 -27.65 7.47
C LYS A 46 2.71 -28.86 8.38
N LYS A 47 3.19 -28.67 9.61
CA LYS A 47 3.43 -29.75 10.58
C LYS A 47 2.19 -30.04 11.44
N ASN A 48 1.48 -29.00 11.86
CA ASN A 48 0.27 -29.10 12.67
C ASN A 48 -0.70 -27.99 12.27
N ALA A 49 -1.86 -28.39 11.75
CA ALA A 49 -2.92 -27.47 11.32
C ALA A 49 -3.76 -26.92 12.50
N GLU A 50 -3.66 -27.53 13.69
CA GLU A 50 -4.44 -27.11 14.85
C GLU A 50 -3.91 -25.79 15.43
N ILE A 51 -4.86 -24.90 15.73
CA ILE A 51 -4.65 -23.65 16.46
C ILE A 51 -4.75 -23.97 17.96
N THR A 52 -3.69 -23.68 18.70
CA THR A 52 -3.61 -23.90 20.15
C THR A 52 -3.29 -22.59 20.86
N ASP A 53 -3.72 -22.46 22.12
CA ASP A 53 -3.51 -21.23 22.90
C ASP A 53 -2.02 -20.96 23.19
N ASP A 54 -1.16 -21.98 23.10
CA ASP A 54 0.28 -21.92 23.36
C ASP A 54 1.13 -21.75 22.08
N ILE A 55 0.51 -21.42 20.94
CA ILE A 55 1.18 -21.37 19.63
C ILE A 55 2.42 -20.45 19.62
N LEU A 56 2.42 -19.37 20.41
CA LEU A 56 3.58 -18.47 20.52
C LEU A 56 4.83 -19.17 21.05
N SER A 57 4.69 -20.17 21.91
CA SER A 57 5.83 -20.95 22.43
C SER A 57 6.57 -21.74 21.35
N GLU A 58 5.88 -22.04 20.24
CA GLU A 58 6.43 -22.72 19.07
C GLU A 58 6.97 -21.74 18.00
N LEU A 59 6.52 -20.47 18.04
CA LEU A 59 6.84 -19.43 17.06
C LEU A 59 7.87 -18.46 17.66
N LYS A 60 9.14 -18.86 17.63
CA LYS A 60 10.26 -18.14 18.26
C LYS A 60 10.48 -16.75 17.66
N LEU A 61 10.36 -16.62 16.35
CA LEU A 61 10.57 -15.34 15.64
C LEU A 61 9.45 -14.37 15.96
N ARG A 62 8.19 -14.82 15.95
CA ARG A 62 7.06 -13.99 16.41
C ARG A 62 7.13 -13.64 17.88
N SER A 63 7.54 -14.59 18.73
CA SER A 63 7.76 -14.32 20.16
C SER A 63 8.81 -13.23 20.37
N ALA A 64 9.87 -13.22 19.57
CA ALA A 64 10.88 -12.14 19.58
C ALA A 64 10.26 -10.80 19.13
N TYR A 65 9.53 -10.79 18.00
CA TYR A 65 8.83 -9.59 17.51
C TYR A 65 7.88 -9.01 18.57
N HIS A 66 7.16 -9.87 19.29
CA HIS A 66 6.21 -9.45 20.33
C HIS A 66 6.91 -8.95 21.60
N GLY A 67 8.10 -9.43 21.92
CA GLY A 67 8.84 -9.02 23.13
C GLY A 67 8.05 -9.24 24.43
N GLY A 68 7.15 -10.21 24.48
CA GLY A 68 6.25 -10.46 25.62
C GLY A 68 5.10 -9.45 25.78
N GLN A 69 4.88 -8.57 24.80
CA GLN A 69 3.77 -7.62 24.80
C GLN A 69 2.45 -8.27 24.37
N PRO A 70 1.29 -7.72 24.77
CA PRO A 70 0.00 -8.11 24.23
C PRO A 70 -0.05 -7.96 22.69
N PRO A 71 -0.85 -8.77 21.97
CA PRO A 71 -0.84 -8.80 20.50
C PRO A 71 -1.01 -7.43 19.82
N LEU A 72 -1.98 -6.62 20.27
CA LEU A 72 -2.20 -5.29 19.71
C LEU A 72 -0.99 -4.37 19.93
N GLN A 73 -0.40 -4.41 21.12
CA GLN A 73 0.75 -3.58 21.45
C GLN A 73 1.98 -3.98 20.64
N ALA A 74 2.17 -5.28 20.38
CA ALA A 74 3.25 -5.79 19.54
C ALA A 74 3.14 -5.30 18.08
N VAL A 75 1.92 -5.26 17.53
CA VAL A 75 1.66 -4.68 16.21
C VAL A 75 2.00 -3.18 16.21
N LEU A 76 1.46 -2.43 17.17
CA LEU A 76 1.67 -0.99 17.24
C LEU A 76 3.11 -0.59 17.57
N LYS A 77 3.86 -1.44 18.29
CA LYS A 77 5.23 -1.17 18.74
C LYS A 77 6.08 -2.44 18.70
N PRO A 78 6.60 -2.81 17.52
CA PRO A 78 7.42 -3.99 17.34
C PRO A 78 8.65 -3.98 18.26
N CYS A 79 9.00 -5.13 18.85
CA CYS A 79 10.18 -5.29 19.68
C CYS A 79 11.33 -5.89 18.86
N ASP A 80 12.48 -5.23 18.82
CA ASP A 80 13.69 -5.69 18.11
C ASP A 80 13.43 -6.18 16.66
N ALA A 81 12.47 -5.55 15.99
CA ALA A 81 12.05 -5.88 14.64
C ALA A 81 12.02 -4.65 13.73
N PHE A 82 12.16 -4.89 12.43
CA PHE A 82 12.25 -3.87 11.41
C PHE A 82 11.23 -4.08 10.28
N PRO A 83 9.92 -4.11 10.58
CA PRO A 83 8.90 -4.24 9.55
C PRO A 83 8.89 -2.97 8.68
N LEU A 84 9.37 -3.09 7.44
CA LEU A 84 9.42 -2.00 6.47
C LEU A 84 8.02 -1.40 6.26
N ILE A 85 7.87 -0.09 6.44
CA ILE A 85 6.64 0.62 6.11
C ILE A 85 6.48 0.61 4.60
N SER A 86 5.25 0.43 4.12
CA SER A 86 4.90 0.59 2.72
C SER A 86 3.88 1.71 2.56
N VAL A 87 3.73 2.21 1.34
CA VAL A 87 2.62 3.07 0.92
C VAL A 87 1.83 2.36 -0.16
N GLN A 88 0.52 2.56 -0.18
CA GLN A 88 -0.34 2.09 -1.27
C GLN A 88 -1.50 3.07 -1.50
N ALA A 89 -2.02 3.14 -2.72
CA ALA A 89 -3.21 3.92 -3.03
C ALA A 89 -4.18 3.20 -3.95
N LEU A 90 -5.47 3.35 -3.65
CA LEU A 90 -6.52 3.06 -4.60
C LEU A 90 -6.72 4.30 -5.47
N VAL A 91 -6.30 4.22 -6.73
CA VAL A 91 -6.54 5.29 -7.71
C VAL A 91 -7.87 5.03 -8.41
N ILE A 92 -8.83 5.92 -8.19
CA ILE A 92 -10.08 5.96 -8.93
C ILE A 92 -10.17 7.22 -9.77
N TYR A 93 -10.75 7.09 -10.95
CA TYR A 93 -11.02 8.22 -11.82
C TYR A 93 -12.39 8.08 -12.47
N LYS A 94 -12.97 9.23 -12.83
CA LYS A 94 -14.23 9.27 -13.55
C LYS A 94 -13.97 9.15 -15.04
N ASP A 95 -14.50 8.10 -15.66
CA ASP A 95 -14.32 7.85 -17.08
C ASP A 95 -15.36 8.63 -17.90
N TYR A 96 -14.87 9.57 -18.71
CA TYR A 96 -15.66 10.43 -19.57
C TYR A 96 -15.65 10.01 -21.05
N LYS A 97 -15.10 8.83 -21.38
CA LYS A 97 -15.03 8.34 -22.78
C LYS A 97 -16.40 8.19 -23.44
N ASP A 98 -17.41 7.76 -22.69
CA ASP A 98 -18.80 7.75 -23.14
C ASP A 98 -19.62 8.76 -22.33
N PRO A 99 -20.08 9.88 -22.94
CA PRO A 99 -20.91 10.87 -22.26
C PRO A 99 -22.21 10.31 -21.68
N ASN A 100 -22.73 9.20 -22.21
CA ASN A 100 -23.97 8.57 -21.74
C ASN A 100 -23.73 7.53 -20.64
N SER A 101 -22.47 7.20 -20.34
CA SER A 101 -22.09 6.15 -19.39
C SER A 101 -20.88 6.56 -18.55
N VAL A 102 -20.93 7.76 -17.98
CA VAL A 102 -19.89 8.25 -17.06
C VAL A 102 -19.86 7.39 -15.80
N MET A 103 -18.72 6.77 -15.52
CA MET A 103 -18.57 5.86 -14.38
C MET A 103 -17.21 5.98 -13.71
N TRP A 104 -17.17 5.66 -12.42
CA TRP A 104 -15.93 5.57 -11.68
C TRP A 104 -15.20 4.27 -11.98
N LYS A 105 -13.92 4.38 -12.34
CA LYS A 105 -13.02 3.26 -12.59
C LYS A 105 -11.86 3.27 -11.62
N ALA A 106 -11.50 2.09 -11.14
CA ALA A 106 -10.30 1.84 -10.36
C ALA A 106 -9.20 1.27 -11.24
N ILE A 107 -7.96 1.64 -10.92
CA ILE A 107 -6.76 1.07 -11.54
C ILE A 107 -6.29 -0.11 -10.67
N ILE A 108 -6.13 -1.28 -11.29
CA ILE A 108 -5.57 -2.47 -10.62
C ILE A 108 -4.59 -3.21 -11.53
N ALA A 109 -3.75 -4.04 -10.93
CA ALA A 109 -2.82 -4.90 -11.63
C ALA A 109 -3.12 -6.39 -11.36
N GLN A 110 -2.76 -7.22 -12.33
CA GLN A 110 -2.51 -8.63 -12.07
C GLN A 110 -0.99 -8.84 -12.06
N ARG A 111 -0.45 -9.36 -10.96
CA ARG A 111 1.00 -9.55 -10.81
C ARG A 111 1.55 -10.58 -11.81
N GLY A 112 2.79 -10.35 -12.27
CA GLY A 112 3.53 -11.28 -13.13
C GLY A 112 3.69 -12.67 -12.52
N GLU A 113 3.90 -13.69 -13.35
CA GLU A 113 4.24 -15.05 -12.88
C GLU A 113 5.63 -15.10 -12.20
N ASN A 114 6.52 -14.16 -12.55
CA ASN A 114 7.94 -14.16 -12.15
C ASN A 114 8.30 -13.16 -11.03
N VAL A 115 7.32 -12.57 -10.34
CA VAL A 115 7.61 -11.62 -9.25
C VAL A 115 8.03 -12.37 -7.97
N ALA A 116 8.92 -11.77 -7.17
CA ALA A 116 9.51 -12.40 -5.99
C ALA A 116 8.51 -12.74 -4.88
N ILE A 117 7.38 -12.04 -4.80
CA ILE A 117 6.35 -12.19 -3.76
C ILE A 117 4.96 -12.27 -4.41
N LYS A 118 4.20 -13.32 -4.07
CA LYS A 118 2.78 -13.53 -4.40
C LYS A 118 2.44 -13.35 -5.91
N PRO A 119 2.94 -14.22 -6.82
CA PRO A 119 2.63 -14.14 -8.24
C PRO A 119 1.13 -14.37 -8.54
N GLU A 120 0.65 -13.86 -9.67
CA GLU A 120 -0.72 -14.03 -10.21
C GLU A 120 -1.88 -13.45 -9.38
N LEU A 121 -1.61 -12.87 -8.21
CA LEU A 121 -2.63 -12.20 -7.41
C LEU A 121 -3.09 -10.88 -8.07
N TRP A 122 -4.36 -10.55 -7.83
CA TRP A 122 -4.87 -9.20 -8.06
C TRP A 122 -4.38 -8.26 -6.98
N GLN A 123 -3.95 -7.07 -7.38
CA GLN A 123 -3.39 -6.06 -6.50
C GLN A 123 -3.87 -4.66 -6.91
N ILE A 124 -4.15 -3.82 -5.92
CA ILE A 124 -4.33 -2.38 -6.12
C ILE A 124 -2.95 -1.73 -6.25
N GLN A 125 -2.77 -0.95 -7.30
CA GLN A 125 -1.58 -0.13 -7.54
C GLN A 125 -1.95 1.37 -7.50
N PRO A 126 -1.06 2.25 -7.05
CA PRO A 126 0.32 1.96 -6.72
C PRO A 126 0.53 1.36 -5.32
N ALA A 127 1.57 0.55 -5.11
CA ALA A 127 1.99 0.04 -3.82
C ALA A 127 3.48 -0.34 -3.78
N GLY A 128 4.23 0.18 -2.81
CA GLY A 128 5.65 -0.15 -2.65
C GLY A 128 6.27 0.31 -1.34
N GLY A 129 7.56 0.00 -1.18
CA GLY A 129 8.30 0.25 0.06
C GLY A 129 8.50 1.74 0.35
N PHE A 130 8.43 2.14 1.62
CA PHE A 130 8.84 3.48 2.02
C PHE A 130 10.37 3.53 2.15
N GLU A 131 11.00 3.77 1.02
CA GLU A 131 12.45 3.73 0.85
C GLU A 131 13.10 5.10 1.06
N VAL A 132 14.37 5.08 1.48
CA VAL A 132 15.20 6.28 1.61
C VAL A 132 15.76 6.63 0.24
N TYR A 133 15.78 7.92 -0.10
CA TYR A 133 16.47 8.39 -1.30
C TYR A 133 17.99 8.28 -1.14
N GLY A 134 18.66 7.51 -2.02
CA GLY A 134 20.12 7.38 -2.02
C GLY A 134 20.62 5.93 -2.00
N HIS A 135 21.90 5.77 -1.65
CA HIS A 135 22.54 4.46 -1.58
C HIS A 135 22.23 3.75 -0.26
N GLU A 136 22.31 2.42 -0.24
CA GLU A 136 22.01 1.61 0.95
C GLU A 136 22.89 1.95 2.16
N ASP A 137 24.09 2.47 1.89
CA ASP A 137 25.12 2.83 2.88
C ASP A 137 25.00 4.30 3.37
N ASP A 138 24.02 5.07 2.89
CA ASP A 138 23.88 6.49 3.22
C ASP A 138 23.30 6.65 4.65
N ASP A 139 24.16 6.82 5.66
CA ASP A 139 23.79 6.98 7.09
C ASP A 139 23.67 8.43 7.58
N LEU A 140 23.72 9.41 6.68
CA LEU A 140 23.64 10.83 7.08
C LEU A 140 22.22 11.17 7.57
N ASP A 141 22.09 11.54 8.85
CA ASP A 141 20.81 11.87 9.52
C ASP A 141 19.97 12.91 8.75
N ILE A 142 20.64 13.87 8.10
CA ILE A 142 19.97 14.90 7.28
C ILE A 142 19.25 14.26 6.08
N GLN A 143 19.87 13.31 5.39
CA GLN A 143 19.29 12.64 4.23
C GLN A 143 18.13 11.73 4.65
N LEU A 144 18.27 11.03 5.78
CA LEU A 144 17.18 10.22 6.34
C LEU A 144 15.96 11.08 6.72
N ARG A 145 16.18 12.27 7.29
CA ARG A 145 15.08 13.19 7.62
C ARG A 145 14.42 13.79 6.39
N GLN A 146 15.21 14.15 5.38
CA GLN A 146 14.69 14.67 4.10
C GLN A 146 13.93 13.59 3.32
N GLY A 147 14.35 12.33 3.43
CA GLY A 147 13.70 11.20 2.77
C GLY A 147 12.43 10.70 3.46
N PHE A 148 12.14 11.13 4.68
CA PHE A 148 10.91 10.76 5.38
C PHE A 148 9.73 11.64 4.93
N ASP A 149 9.33 11.50 3.67
CA ASP A 149 8.15 12.15 3.09
C ASP A 149 7.22 11.10 2.47
N VAL A 150 6.12 10.81 3.18
CA VAL A 150 5.12 9.82 2.76
C VAL A 150 4.43 10.22 1.45
N ARG A 151 4.20 11.53 1.23
CA ARG A 151 3.55 12.01 0.01
C ARG A 151 4.49 11.82 -1.18
N ALA A 152 5.76 12.16 -1.02
CA ALA A 152 6.76 11.96 -2.06
C ALA A 152 6.94 10.46 -2.36
N ALA A 153 6.95 9.60 -1.34
CA ALA A 153 6.97 8.14 -1.53
C ALA A 153 5.74 7.64 -2.32
N LEU A 154 4.53 8.08 -1.95
CA LEU A 154 3.31 7.70 -2.66
C LEU A 154 3.30 8.16 -4.12
N PHE A 155 3.73 9.40 -4.38
CA PHE A 155 3.75 9.98 -5.72
C PHE A 155 4.80 9.32 -6.61
N ARG A 156 5.95 8.92 -6.04
CA ARG A 156 6.93 8.09 -6.74
C ARG A 156 6.30 6.79 -7.23
N GLU A 157 5.69 6.02 -6.32
CA GLU A 157 5.04 4.74 -6.66
C GLU A 157 3.93 4.95 -7.72
N TYR A 158 3.18 6.05 -7.62
CA TYR A 158 2.19 6.42 -8.64
C TYR A 158 2.81 6.59 -10.04
N ALA A 159 3.93 7.31 -10.16
CA ALA A 159 4.61 7.51 -11.44
C ALA A 159 5.26 6.23 -11.98
N GLU A 160 5.98 5.51 -11.12
CA GLU A 160 6.72 4.31 -11.48
C GLU A 160 5.78 3.18 -11.87
N GLU A 161 4.77 2.88 -11.04
CA GLU A 161 3.91 1.71 -11.27
C GLU A 161 2.82 1.94 -12.31
N LEU A 162 2.27 3.16 -12.42
CA LEU A 162 1.19 3.42 -13.37
C LEU A 162 1.69 3.87 -14.74
N TYR A 163 2.85 4.52 -14.81
CA TYR A 163 3.38 5.12 -16.05
C TYR A 163 4.75 4.59 -16.46
N ASN A 164 5.30 3.59 -15.74
CA ASN A 164 6.59 2.98 -16.06
C ASN A 164 7.73 4.01 -16.14
N VAL A 165 7.66 5.03 -15.27
CA VAL A 165 8.76 5.98 -15.07
C VAL A 165 9.93 5.21 -14.44
N GLU A 166 11.15 5.47 -14.93
CA GLU A 166 12.35 4.84 -14.39
C GLU A 166 12.51 5.18 -12.91
N GLU A 167 12.96 4.19 -12.12
CA GLU A 167 13.06 4.23 -10.67
C GLU A 167 13.77 5.51 -10.19
N LEU A 168 12.98 6.43 -9.62
CA LEU A 168 13.42 7.76 -9.23
C LEU A 168 14.28 7.70 -7.97
N SER A 169 14.14 6.67 -7.13
CA SER A 169 14.88 6.50 -5.88
C SER A 169 16.40 6.35 -6.06
N PHE A 170 16.85 5.81 -7.19
CA PHE A 170 18.27 5.50 -7.46
C PHE A 170 19.03 6.58 -8.25
N ARG A 171 18.35 7.64 -8.69
CA ARG A 171 19.02 8.70 -9.46
C ARG A 171 19.72 9.70 -8.53
N SER A 172 20.83 10.27 -9.00
CA SER A 172 21.58 11.28 -8.25
C SER A 172 20.80 12.57 -7.98
N ASP A 173 19.79 12.86 -8.81
CA ASP A 173 18.78 13.93 -8.68
C ASP A 173 17.52 13.50 -7.91
N GLY A 174 17.27 12.20 -7.79
CA GLY A 174 16.18 11.58 -7.01
C GLY A 174 16.28 11.77 -5.49
N ARG A 175 17.39 12.35 -5.02
CA ARG A 175 17.64 12.69 -3.62
C ARG A 175 16.87 13.90 -3.12
N ASP A 176 16.38 14.74 -4.03
CA ASP A 176 15.55 15.89 -3.71
C ASP A 176 14.09 15.55 -4.02
N SER A 177 13.21 15.64 -3.01
CA SER A 177 11.75 15.64 -3.19
C SER A 177 11.29 16.52 -4.37
N GLY A 178 12.00 17.61 -4.67
CA GLY A 178 11.73 18.48 -5.80
C GLY A 178 11.82 17.81 -7.17
N SER A 179 12.68 16.80 -7.37
CA SER A 179 12.78 16.10 -8.66
C SER A 179 11.57 15.20 -8.91
N ILE A 180 11.06 14.54 -7.87
CA ILE A 180 9.81 13.77 -7.90
C ILE A 180 8.63 14.70 -8.23
N LEU A 181 8.55 15.85 -7.57
CA LEU A 181 7.47 16.82 -7.83
C LEU A 181 7.53 17.44 -9.23
N ALA A 182 8.70 17.44 -9.87
CA ALA A 182 8.90 17.94 -11.23
C ALA A 182 8.60 16.89 -12.32
N GLU A 183 8.45 15.61 -11.96
CA GLU A 183 8.07 14.56 -12.90
C GLU A 183 6.69 14.91 -13.53
N PRO A 184 6.55 14.85 -14.87
CA PRO A 184 5.33 15.27 -15.56
C PRO A 184 4.01 14.70 -15.02
N HIS A 185 3.93 13.40 -14.73
CA HIS A 185 2.70 12.77 -14.23
C HIS A 185 2.36 13.22 -12.81
N ILE A 186 3.37 13.39 -11.95
CA ILE A 186 3.21 13.90 -10.58
C ILE A 186 2.83 15.38 -10.59
N SER A 187 3.49 16.19 -11.41
CA SER A 187 3.19 17.62 -11.57
C SER A 187 1.75 17.83 -12.07
N GLN A 188 1.31 16.98 -13.01
CA GLN A 188 -0.08 16.97 -13.46
C GLN A 188 -1.04 16.62 -12.31
N LEU A 189 -0.77 15.55 -11.54
CA LEU A 189 -1.61 15.17 -10.40
C LEU A 189 -1.70 16.30 -9.37
N ILE A 190 -0.58 16.97 -9.06
CA ILE A 190 -0.55 18.12 -8.15
C ILE A 190 -1.41 19.27 -8.67
N THR A 191 -1.35 19.54 -9.97
CA THR A 191 -2.18 20.56 -10.63
C THR A 191 -3.67 20.21 -10.52
N LEU A 192 -4.03 18.94 -10.75
CA LEU A 192 -5.41 18.47 -10.59
C LEU A 192 -5.89 18.63 -9.14
N ILE A 193 -5.03 18.37 -8.16
CA ILE A 193 -5.34 18.58 -6.74
C ILE A 193 -5.55 20.07 -6.45
N SER A 194 -4.66 20.96 -6.94
CA SER A 194 -4.80 22.41 -6.72
C SER A 194 -6.06 22.99 -7.37
N ASP A 195 -6.50 22.39 -8.49
CA ASP A 195 -7.68 22.80 -9.23
C ASP A 195 -8.98 22.18 -8.67
N ASN A 196 -8.91 21.44 -7.55
CA ASN A 196 -10.02 20.68 -6.96
C ASN A 196 -10.64 19.63 -7.90
N LYS A 197 -9.86 19.12 -8.84
CA LYS A 197 -10.22 18.02 -9.74
C LYS A 197 -9.68 16.67 -9.28
N ALA A 198 -8.80 16.66 -8.28
CA ALA A 198 -8.36 15.45 -7.63
C ALA A 198 -8.24 15.62 -6.12
N SER A 199 -8.30 14.50 -5.38
CA SER A 199 -8.00 14.45 -3.95
C SER A 199 -7.07 13.29 -3.62
N VAL A 200 -6.30 13.44 -2.55
CA VAL A 200 -5.51 12.38 -1.93
C VAL A 200 -5.94 12.31 -0.47
N ASP A 201 -6.65 11.26 -0.11
CA ASP A 201 -7.22 11.08 1.22
C ASP A 201 -6.49 9.92 1.91
N PHE A 202 -5.91 10.17 3.10
CA PHE A 202 -5.34 9.10 3.93
C PHE A 202 -6.48 8.32 4.59
N LEU A 203 -6.50 7.00 4.39
CA LEU A 203 -7.57 6.14 4.88
C LEU A 203 -7.22 5.42 6.19
N GLY A 204 -5.93 5.12 6.42
CA GLY A 204 -5.47 4.41 7.61
C GLY A 204 -4.23 3.57 7.36
N ILE A 205 -3.95 2.66 8.30
CA ILE A 205 -2.85 1.69 8.21
C ILE A 205 -3.45 0.29 8.17
N ILE A 206 -3.01 -0.50 7.19
CA ILE A 206 -3.28 -1.93 7.11
C ILE A 206 -2.07 -2.68 7.63
N THR A 207 -2.30 -3.74 8.39
CA THR A 207 -1.23 -4.63 8.85
C THR A 207 -1.42 -6.01 8.23
N ASP A 208 -0.45 -6.50 7.46
CA ASP A 208 -0.44 -7.90 7.05
C ASP A 208 -0.05 -8.75 8.26
N LEU A 209 -0.98 -9.55 8.80
CA LEU A 209 -0.75 -10.36 9.99
C LEU A 209 0.21 -11.55 9.75
N THR A 210 0.47 -11.91 8.48
CA THR A 210 1.42 -12.98 8.16
C THR A 210 2.87 -12.52 8.27
N ILE A 211 3.16 -11.23 8.08
CA ILE A 211 4.52 -10.67 8.18
C ILE A 211 4.64 -9.49 9.15
N LEU A 212 3.52 -9.10 9.79
CA LEU A 212 3.41 -7.96 10.71
C LEU A 212 3.97 -6.66 10.13
N ARG A 213 3.70 -6.44 8.83
CA ARG A 213 4.16 -5.29 8.06
C ARG A 213 3.02 -4.27 7.92
N HIS A 214 3.34 -3.00 8.12
CA HIS A 214 2.39 -1.90 8.02
C HIS A 214 2.40 -1.27 6.63
N GLU A 215 1.22 -0.97 6.11
CA GLU A 215 1.02 -0.26 4.85
C GLU A 215 0.14 0.96 5.08
N LEU A 216 0.67 2.14 4.77
CA LEU A 216 -0.05 3.40 4.77
C LEU A 216 -0.95 3.46 3.54
N SER A 217 -2.25 3.55 3.76
CA SER A 217 -3.27 3.35 2.74
C SER A 217 -3.96 4.66 2.37
N PHE A 218 -4.00 4.96 1.07
CA PHE A 218 -4.55 6.20 0.53
C PHE A 218 -5.63 5.93 -0.52
N LEU A 219 -6.48 6.93 -0.73
CA LEU A 219 -7.42 7.02 -1.84
C LEU A 219 -7.02 8.21 -2.70
N ILE A 220 -6.81 7.99 -4.00
CA ILE A 220 -6.64 9.06 -4.98
C ILE A 220 -7.89 9.09 -5.84
N VAL A 221 -8.64 10.19 -5.78
CA VAL A 221 -9.85 10.39 -6.59
C VAL A 221 -9.56 11.42 -7.66
N ILE A 222 -9.87 11.14 -8.92
CA ILE A 222 -9.63 12.05 -10.04
C ILE A 222 -10.94 12.26 -10.84
N ASP A 223 -11.45 13.47 -10.81
CA ASP A 223 -12.59 13.93 -11.61
C ASP A 223 -12.09 14.96 -12.65
N ASP A 224 -11.45 14.46 -13.71
CA ASP A 224 -10.99 15.27 -14.84
C ASP A 224 -11.27 14.56 -16.19
N PRO A 225 -12.00 15.18 -17.13
CA PRO A 225 -12.30 14.61 -18.45
C PRO A 225 -11.10 14.30 -19.36
N ASP A 226 -9.97 14.96 -19.14
CA ASP A 226 -8.74 14.72 -19.87
C ASP A 226 -7.93 13.58 -19.25
N TYR A 227 -8.04 13.34 -17.94
CA TYR A 227 -7.31 12.25 -17.26
C TYR A 227 -7.59 10.88 -17.89
N CYS A 228 -8.85 10.57 -18.20
CA CYS A 228 -9.22 9.27 -18.79
C CYS A 228 -8.66 9.03 -20.21
N ARG A 229 -8.07 10.06 -20.83
CA ARG A 229 -7.45 9.98 -22.16
C ARG A 229 -5.98 9.57 -22.09
N TYR A 230 -5.34 9.70 -20.93
CA TYR A 230 -3.95 9.30 -20.75
C TYR A 230 -3.87 7.77 -20.57
N PRO A 231 -3.00 7.07 -21.33
CA PRO A 231 -2.82 5.64 -21.16
C PRO A 231 -2.14 5.35 -19.82
N ILE A 232 -2.70 4.42 -19.05
CA ILE A 232 -2.00 3.75 -17.95
C ILE A 232 -1.13 2.68 -18.59
N ILE A 233 0.19 2.81 -18.41
CA ILE A 233 1.20 1.97 -19.08
C ILE A 233 1.46 0.72 -18.25
N GLY A 234 1.59 0.87 -16.93
CA GLY A 234 2.02 -0.21 -16.02
C GLY A 234 3.52 -0.43 -16.04
N SER A 235 4.12 -0.64 -14.86
CA SER A 235 5.54 -1.02 -14.77
C SER A 235 5.81 -2.43 -15.31
N SER A 236 7.09 -2.74 -15.55
CA SER A 236 7.56 -4.08 -15.95
C SER A 236 7.21 -5.19 -14.94
N GLU A 237 6.92 -4.84 -13.68
CA GLU A 237 6.53 -5.78 -12.63
C GLU A 237 5.04 -6.18 -12.71
N ALA A 238 4.21 -5.35 -13.34
CA ALA A 238 2.81 -5.66 -13.61
C ALA A 238 2.69 -6.50 -14.90
N LYS A 239 2.04 -7.68 -14.82
CA LYS A 239 1.76 -8.50 -16.02
C LYS A 239 0.87 -7.73 -16.98
N ARG A 240 -0.17 -7.12 -16.41
CA ARG A 240 -1.20 -6.31 -17.07
C ARG A 240 -1.83 -5.36 -16.07
N MET A 241 -2.08 -4.13 -16.52
CA MET A 241 -2.90 -3.14 -15.83
C MET A 241 -4.32 -3.16 -16.37
N PHE A 242 -5.29 -2.92 -15.49
CA PHE A 242 -6.70 -2.87 -15.80
C PHE A 242 -7.32 -1.59 -15.24
N SER A 243 -8.29 -1.05 -15.97
CA SER A 243 -9.21 -0.03 -15.47
C SER A 243 -10.60 -0.61 -15.42
N LEU A 244 -11.05 -0.96 -14.21
CA LEU A 244 -12.32 -1.63 -13.98
C LEU A 244 -13.31 -0.67 -13.36
N ASN A 245 -14.59 -0.80 -13.66
CA ASN A 245 -15.59 -0.08 -12.88
C ASN A 245 -15.62 -0.60 -11.43
N MET A 246 -16.12 0.22 -10.50
CA MET A 246 -16.07 -0.12 -9.07
C MET A 246 -16.83 -1.42 -8.72
N THR A 247 -17.92 -1.74 -9.42
CA THR A 247 -18.68 -2.99 -9.20
C THR A 247 -17.92 -4.22 -9.69
N GLU A 248 -17.24 -4.11 -10.84
CA GLU A 248 -16.34 -5.14 -11.36
C GLU A 248 -15.17 -5.38 -10.39
N LEU A 249 -14.58 -4.30 -9.86
CA LEU A 249 -13.52 -4.39 -8.86
C LEU A 249 -13.97 -5.22 -7.65
N LYS A 250 -15.13 -4.89 -7.05
CA LYS A 250 -15.66 -5.66 -5.92
C LYS A 250 -15.88 -7.11 -6.29
N THR A 251 -16.48 -7.37 -7.45
CA THR A 251 -16.75 -8.73 -7.93
C THR A 251 -15.47 -9.55 -8.06
N ILE A 252 -14.40 -8.98 -8.61
CA ILE A 252 -13.10 -9.66 -8.68
C ILE A 252 -12.57 -9.92 -7.28
N PHE A 253 -12.62 -8.92 -6.40
CA PHE A 253 -12.03 -9.02 -5.07
C PHE A 253 -12.77 -10.01 -4.16
N SER A 254 -14.06 -10.26 -4.40
CA SER A 254 -14.84 -11.28 -3.71
C SER A 254 -14.63 -12.70 -4.25
N ASN A 255 -14.21 -12.86 -5.52
CA ASN A 255 -14.22 -14.17 -6.21
C ASN A 255 -12.84 -14.68 -6.63
N GLN A 256 -11.78 -13.91 -6.44
CA GLN A 256 -10.42 -14.23 -6.89
C GLN A 256 -9.42 -14.12 -5.74
N ASN A 257 -8.22 -14.65 -5.96
CA ASN A 257 -7.13 -14.46 -5.01
C ASN A 257 -6.57 -13.03 -5.13
N VAL A 258 -6.66 -12.28 -4.05
CA VAL A 258 -6.23 -10.88 -3.95
C VAL A 258 -5.10 -10.77 -2.94
N HIS A 259 -4.19 -9.81 -3.15
CA HIS A 259 -3.25 -9.43 -2.11
C HIS A 259 -3.99 -8.94 -0.85
N SER A 260 -3.64 -9.48 0.31
CA SER A 260 -4.25 -9.18 1.62
C SER A 260 -4.41 -7.68 1.88
N SER A 261 -3.36 -6.92 1.59
CA SER A 261 -3.38 -5.47 1.81
C SER A 261 -4.26 -4.70 0.83
N SER A 262 -4.37 -5.17 -0.42
CA SER A 262 -5.30 -4.59 -1.39
C SER A 262 -6.76 -4.86 -1.00
N ALA A 263 -7.07 -6.04 -0.46
CA ALA A 263 -8.40 -6.33 0.07
C ALA A 263 -8.75 -5.39 1.23
N GLY A 264 -7.82 -5.20 2.18
CA GLY A 264 -7.99 -4.24 3.26
C GLY A 264 -8.15 -2.80 2.76
N LEU A 265 -7.42 -2.41 1.71
CA LEU A 265 -7.48 -1.06 1.15
C LEU A 265 -8.83 -0.79 0.49
N LEU A 266 -9.38 -1.77 -0.23
CA LEU A 266 -10.73 -1.66 -0.77
C LEU A 266 -11.76 -1.50 0.34
N GLN A 267 -11.64 -2.25 1.44
CA GLN A 267 -12.54 -2.12 2.58
C GLN A 267 -12.47 -0.72 3.20
N LEU A 268 -11.26 -0.22 3.48
CA LEU A 268 -11.07 1.15 4.00
C LEU A 268 -11.65 2.20 3.05
N ALA A 269 -11.50 2.00 1.74
CA ALA A 269 -12.02 2.94 0.75
C ALA A 269 -13.56 2.95 0.74
N ILE A 270 -14.21 1.78 0.77
CA ILE A 270 -15.67 1.65 0.85
C ILE A 270 -16.22 2.36 2.10
N GLU A 271 -15.53 2.23 3.23
CA GLU A 271 -15.92 2.87 4.49
C GLU A 271 -15.64 4.38 4.54
N SER A 272 -14.84 4.91 3.61
CA SER A 272 -14.45 6.32 3.60
C SER A 272 -15.62 7.28 3.33
N ASP A 273 -15.62 8.43 4.00
CA ASP A 273 -16.60 9.49 3.77
C ASP A 273 -16.54 10.01 2.33
N ARG A 274 -15.35 9.98 1.70
CA ARG A 274 -15.15 10.38 0.31
C ARG A 274 -16.00 9.53 -0.64
N LEU A 275 -15.83 8.21 -0.64
CA LEU A 275 -16.59 7.34 -1.55
C LEU A 275 -18.09 7.33 -1.24
N LYS A 276 -18.45 7.46 0.04
CA LYS A 276 -19.85 7.64 0.47
C LYS A 276 -20.46 8.91 -0.13
N SER A 277 -19.75 10.04 -0.05
CA SER A 277 -20.21 11.33 -0.60
C SER A 277 -20.37 11.33 -2.13
N LEU A 278 -19.58 10.49 -2.82
CA LEU A 278 -19.65 10.31 -4.26
C LEU A 278 -20.74 9.30 -4.69
N GLY A 279 -21.44 8.68 -3.73
CA GLY A 279 -22.46 7.64 -3.99
C GLY A 279 -21.87 6.31 -4.50
N ILE A 280 -20.56 6.11 -4.35
CA ILE A 280 -19.86 4.91 -4.81
C ILE A 280 -20.01 3.78 -3.79
N SER A 281 -19.86 4.06 -2.50
CA SER A 281 -19.92 3.01 -1.47
C SER A 281 -21.26 2.27 -1.45
N SER A 282 -22.38 2.98 -1.64
CA SER A 282 -23.71 2.38 -1.66
C SER A 282 -23.90 1.35 -2.77
N SER A 283 -23.24 1.49 -3.92
CA SER A 283 -23.31 0.48 -5.00
C SER A 283 -22.42 -0.74 -4.73
N LEU A 284 -21.52 -0.63 -3.75
CA LEU A 284 -20.61 -1.69 -3.33
C LEU A 284 -21.12 -2.43 -2.10
N GLU A 285 -21.93 -1.81 -1.24
CA GLU A 285 -22.49 -2.47 -0.04
C GLU A 285 -23.61 -3.48 -0.36
N THR A 286 -24.35 -3.29 -1.46
CA THR A 286 -25.60 -4.04 -1.77
C THR A 286 -25.42 -5.44 -2.39
N ALA A 287 -24.24 -6.05 -2.33
CA ALA A 287 -23.96 -7.30 -3.05
C ALA A 287 -23.76 -8.55 -2.17
N ASP A 288 -23.99 -8.49 -0.85
CA ASP A 288 -23.65 -9.57 0.10
C ASP A 288 -24.79 -10.03 1.04
N ASP A 289 -26.06 -9.99 0.61
CA ASP A 289 -27.16 -10.67 1.33
C ASP A 289 -27.44 -12.08 0.78
N GLY A 290 -26.39 -12.84 0.47
CA GLY A 290 -26.59 -14.21 0.02
C GLY A 290 -25.31 -14.98 -0.27
N MET A 291 -24.71 -15.54 0.77
CA MET A 291 -24.14 -16.88 0.63
C MET A 291 -24.77 -17.84 1.66
N PRO A 292 -25.11 -19.07 1.25
CA PRO A 292 -25.74 -20.11 2.05
C PRO A 292 -24.83 -20.73 3.12
#